data_AF-A0A161P9A8-F1
#
_entry.id   AF-A0A161P9A8-F1
#
_cell.length_a   1.000
_cell.length_b   1.000
_cell.length_c   1.000
_cell.angle_alpha   90.00
_cell.angle_beta   90.00
_cell.angle_gamma   90.00
#
_symmetry.space_group_name_H-M   'P 1'
#
loop_
_entity.id
_entity.type
_entity.pdbx_description
1 polymer ?
#
loop_
_entity_poly.entity_id
_entity_poly.type
_entity_poly.pdbx_seq_one_letter_code
_entity_poly.pdbx_strand_id
1 'polypeptide(L)'
;MKYWLMFVVTLLLISGCSNADDSVEDDPNNQEPEAEEPEPEPEVPLIHPLTGLETDEINENRVISAIINNSPAARPQSGLLEADIVYEILAEYEVTRFVALYQSELPERIGPIRSARPYFVELADGYDSLLVVHGWSPDAEIMLTNGDIDYLNGLFYDGTLFQRSTDRKAPHNSYLPVENLYKGIEDINVELNKHVEPLNFLADIEETSIEGEEALDITVNYLGLHDVFYRYDELSRKYHRFNDEQTVDYETGEAIELDNIFIVAADHRVLDDSGRREVNLTSGGDAVLIHSGVAQKVEWRNEQGRILPYKDGEILPFKKGQTWINIIPSTPGIEESVNY
;
A
#
# COMPACT_ATOMS: atom_id res chain seq x y z
N MET A 1 3.63 71.59 37.09
CA MET A 1 4.72 70.78 37.66
C MET A 1 5.23 69.91 36.52
N LYS A 2 6.39 70.24 35.90
CA LYS A 2 7.72 69.65 36.20
C LYS A 2 7.65 68.12 36.03
N TYR A 3 8.26 67.45 35.06
CA TYR A 3 9.56 67.60 34.37
C TYR A 3 9.43 67.01 32.93
N TRP A 4 10.00 67.60 31.85
CA TRP A 4 11.42 67.50 31.41
C TRP A 4 11.80 66.03 31.11
N LEU A 5 12.37 65.62 29.98
CA LEU A 5 13.18 66.28 28.95
C LEU A 5 13.61 65.21 27.91
N MET A 6 13.85 65.64 26.66
CA MET A 6 14.85 65.11 25.69
C MET A 6 14.65 63.71 25.08
N PHE A 7 14.93 63.42 23.80
CA PHE A 7 15.46 64.19 22.64
C PHE A 7 15.26 63.26 21.41
N VAL A 8 14.76 63.75 20.25
CA VAL A 8 15.54 64.05 19.01
C VAL A 8 15.77 62.82 18.11
N VAL A 9 15.68 62.82 16.77
CA VAL A 9 15.32 63.75 15.66
C VAL A 9 15.17 62.80 14.45
N THR A 10 14.02 62.76 13.78
CA THR A 10 13.69 63.41 12.50
C THR A 10 14.45 62.91 11.25
N LEU A 11 13.61 62.48 10.30
CA LEU A 11 13.77 62.35 8.84
C LEU A 11 14.96 63.06 8.20
N LEU A 12 15.45 62.50 7.08
CA LEU A 12 15.28 63.11 5.74
C LEU A 12 15.76 62.19 4.60
N LEU A 13 14.82 61.90 3.69
CA LEU A 13 15.08 61.69 2.27
C LEU A 13 15.64 62.99 1.68
N ILE A 14 16.52 62.91 0.67
CA ILE A 14 16.46 63.63 -0.62
C ILE A 14 17.69 63.24 -1.46
N SER A 15 17.41 62.87 -2.71
CA SER A 15 18.31 62.62 -3.83
C SER A 15 19.07 63.87 -4.30
N GLY A 16 20.23 63.70 -4.94
CA GLY A 16 20.83 64.78 -5.75
C GLY A 16 22.21 64.46 -6.29
N CYS A 17 22.28 64.19 -7.61
CA CYS A 17 23.47 63.89 -8.38
C CYS A 17 24.54 64.99 -8.39
N SER A 18 25.81 64.62 -8.56
CA SER A 18 26.71 65.36 -9.45
C SER A 18 27.78 64.45 -10.08
N ASN A 19 27.81 64.42 -11.41
CA ASN A 19 28.90 63.88 -12.21
C ASN A 19 30.20 64.66 -11.95
N ALA A 20 31.30 63.94 -11.77
CA ALA A 20 32.64 64.40 -12.15
C ALA A 20 33.46 63.17 -12.55
N ASP A 21 33.89 63.17 -13.82
CA ASP A 21 34.96 62.32 -14.35
C ASP A 21 36.18 62.38 -13.43
N ASP A 22 36.69 61.23 -13.02
CA ASP A 22 38.11 61.06 -12.76
C ASP A 22 38.56 59.66 -13.16
N SER A 23 39.74 59.66 -13.76
CA SER A 23 40.41 58.63 -14.52
C SER A 23 40.69 57.33 -13.76
N VAL A 24 40.57 56.23 -14.50
CA VAL A 24 40.99 54.86 -14.20
C VAL A 24 42.40 54.79 -13.60
N GLU A 25 42.50 54.26 -12.38
CA GLU A 25 43.67 53.51 -11.92
C GLU A 25 43.31 52.01 -11.92
N ASP A 26 43.95 51.25 -12.81
CA ASP A 26 43.86 49.80 -12.91
C ASP A 26 44.62 49.17 -11.73
N ASP A 27 43.90 48.65 -10.73
CA ASP A 27 44.45 47.73 -9.73
C ASP A 27 44.30 46.29 -10.28
N PRO A 28 45.39 45.57 -10.59
CA PRO A 28 45.31 44.27 -11.24
C PRO A 28 44.89 43.14 -10.29
N ASN A 29 44.38 43.43 -9.08
CA ASN A 29 44.07 42.41 -8.09
C ASN A 29 42.65 42.46 -7.50
N ASN A 30 41.69 43.11 -8.17
CA ASN A 30 40.29 43.01 -7.79
C ASN A 30 39.57 41.92 -8.62
N GLN A 31 39.86 40.65 -8.33
CA GLN A 31 38.95 39.58 -8.71
C GLN A 31 37.74 39.66 -7.77
N GLU A 32 36.65 40.21 -8.30
CA GLU A 32 35.32 40.09 -7.71
C GLU A 32 35.03 38.60 -7.47
N PRO A 33 34.56 38.17 -6.29
CA PRO A 33 34.27 36.77 -6.05
C PRO A 33 33.22 36.34 -7.08
N GLU A 34 33.57 35.37 -7.92
CA GLU A 34 32.62 34.71 -8.81
C GLU A 34 31.52 34.13 -7.91
N ALA A 35 30.32 34.69 -8.01
CA ALA A 35 29.18 34.19 -7.26
C ALA A 35 28.91 32.77 -7.75
N GLU A 36 29.19 31.78 -6.88
CA GLU A 36 28.81 30.40 -7.12
C GLU A 36 27.31 30.38 -7.44
N GLU A 37 26.95 29.93 -8.65
CA GLU A 37 25.56 29.61 -8.95
C GLU A 37 25.07 28.61 -7.91
N PRO A 38 23.89 28.82 -7.29
CA PRO A 38 23.39 27.86 -6.32
C PRO A 38 23.30 26.50 -7.02
N GLU A 39 23.91 25.47 -6.41
CA GLU A 39 23.71 24.10 -6.84
C GLU A 39 22.20 23.86 -6.96
N PRO A 40 21.71 23.27 -8.06
CA PRO A 40 20.30 22.95 -8.18
C PRO A 40 19.92 22.08 -6.97
N GLU A 41 18.90 22.52 -6.22
CA GLU A 41 18.35 21.71 -5.14
C GLU A 41 18.03 20.33 -5.72
N PRO A 42 18.42 19.23 -5.05
CA PRO A 42 18.16 17.90 -5.56
C PRO A 42 16.65 17.75 -5.78
N GLU A 43 16.25 17.45 -7.02
CA GLU A 43 14.86 17.15 -7.34
C GLU A 43 14.44 15.93 -6.51
N VAL A 44 13.41 16.08 -5.69
CA VAL A 44 12.84 14.97 -4.94
C VAL A 44 12.23 14.00 -5.97
N PRO A 45 12.69 12.74 -6.04
CA PRO A 45 12.20 11.82 -7.05
C PRO A 45 10.70 11.58 -6.85
N LEU A 46 9.95 11.57 -7.95
CA LEU A 46 8.55 11.16 -7.94
C LEU A 46 8.48 9.65 -7.69
N ILE A 47 7.56 9.23 -6.83
CA ILE A 47 7.39 7.83 -6.46
C ILE A 47 5.92 7.41 -6.56
N HIS A 48 5.70 6.11 -6.78
CA HIS A 48 4.39 5.50 -6.55
C HIS A 48 4.11 5.43 -5.03
N PRO A 49 3.02 6.03 -4.52
CA PRO A 49 2.78 6.16 -3.08
C PRO A 49 2.67 4.84 -2.32
N LEU A 50 2.23 3.74 -2.95
CA LEU A 50 2.05 2.45 -2.28
C LEU A 50 3.24 1.49 -2.40
N THR A 51 4.20 1.77 -3.28
CA THR A 51 5.40 0.92 -3.47
C THR A 51 6.71 1.66 -3.24
N GLY A 52 6.73 3.00 -3.29
CA GLY A 52 7.95 3.79 -3.18
C GLY A 52 8.90 3.65 -4.36
N LEU A 53 8.49 2.95 -5.42
CA LEU A 53 9.23 2.85 -6.67
C LEU A 53 9.20 4.20 -7.40
N GLU A 54 10.34 4.58 -7.97
CA GLU A 54 10.49 5.82 -8.72
C GLU A 54 9.67 5.78 -10.01
N THR A 55 9.19 6.94 -10.42
CA THR A 55 8.41 7.12 -11.64
C THR A 55 8.72 8.48 -12.26
N ASP A 56 8.56 8.60 -13.57
CA ASP A 56 8.74 9.86 -14.29
C ASP A 56 7.46 10.71 -14.30
N GLU A 57 6.34 10.18 -13.80
CA GLU A 57 5.02 10.81 -13.88
C GLU A 57 4.39 10.96 -12.49
N ILE A 58 3.67 12.07 -12.28
CA ILE A 58 2.82 12.21 -11.08
C ILE A 58 1.64 11.25 -11.24
N ASN A 59 1.66 10.15 -10.49
CA ASN A 59 0.57 9.20 -10.46
C ASN A 59 -0.46 9.61 -9.39
N GLU A 60 -1.49 10.36 -9.82
CA GLU A 60 -2.66 10.71 -8.99
C GLU A 60 -3.79 9.68 -9.08
N ASN A 61 -3.52 8.47 -9.58
CA ASN A 61 -4.57 7.46 -9.70
C ASN A 61 -5.11 7.09 -8.32
N ARG A 62 -6.42 7.12 -8.19
CA ARG A 62 -7.15 6.59 -7.04
C ARG A 62 -6.87 5.09 -6.93
N VAL A 63 -6.70 4.62 -5.70
CA VAL A 63 -6.51 3.19 -5.44
C VAL A 63 -7.75 2.41 -5.90
N ILE A 64 -7.54 1.34 -6.64
CA ILE A 64 -8.56 0.33 -6.92
C ILE A 64 -8.30 -0.85 -5.99
N SER A 65 -9.31 -1.29 -5.25
CA SER A 65 -9.21 -2.49 -4.42
C SER A 65 -10.07 -3.59 -5.00
N ALA A 66 -9.62 -4.84 -4.92
CA ALA A 66 -10.38 -5.99 -5.39
C ALA A 66 -10.35 -7.13 -4.38
N ILE A 67 -11.52 -7.71 -4.10
CA ILE A 67 -11.61 -8.91 -3.27
C ILE A 67 -11.40 -10.13 -4.15
N ILE A 68 -10.23 -10.76 -4.02
CA ILE A 68 -9.83 -11.87 -4.87
C ILE A 68 -9.97 -13.19 -4.12
N ASN A 69 -10.47 -14.19 -4.84
CA ASN A 69 -10.68 -15.54 -4.35
C ASN A 69 -9.34 -16.26 -4.15
N ASN A 70 -9.11 -16.83 -2.97
CA ASN A 70 -7.96 -17.70 -2.72
C ASN A 70 -8.34 -19.16 -2.38
N SER A 71 -9.54 -19.61 -2.78
CA SER A 71 -9.83 -21.06 -2.75
C SER A 71 -8.90 -21.82 -3.71
N PRO A 72 -8.54 -23.09 -3.45
CA PRO A 72 -7.71 -23.89 -4.37
C PRO A 72 -8.24 -23.92 -5.81
N ALA A 73 -9.56 -24.02 -6.00
CA ALA A 73 -10.20 -24.02 -7.32
C ALA A 73 -10.17 -22.66 -8.06
N ALA A 74 -9.64 -21.62 -7.43
CA ALA A 74 -9.50 -20.26 -7.96
C ALA A 74 -8.03 -19.87 -8.19
N ARG A 75 -7.07 -20.77 -7.93
CA ARG A 75 -5.65 -20.52 -8.16
C ARG A 75 -5.22 -21.07 -9.54
N PRO A 76 -4.23 -20.45 -10.19
CA PRO A 76 -3.66 -19.13 -9.86
C PRO A 76 -4.65 -17.99 -10.16
N GLN A 77 -4.45 -16.82 -9.58
CA GLN A 77 -5.27 -15.63 -9.79
C GLN A 77 -4.72 -14.78 -10.94
N SER A 78 -5.50 -13.82 -11.42
CA SER A 78 -5.12 -12.87 -12.45
C SER A 78 -4.97 -11.47 -11.88
N GLY A 79 -3.91 -10.79 -12.27
CA GLY A 79 -3.58 -9.42 -11.91
C GLY A 79 -2.97 -9.27 -10.52
N LEU A 80 -2.28 -10.28 -9.97
CA LEU A 80 -1.61 -10.13 -8.67
C LEU A 80 -0.20 -9.55 -8.80
N LEU A 81 0.41 -9.56 -9.98
CA LEU A 81 1.74 -8.97 -10.21
C LEU A 81 1.71 -7.45 -10.06
N GLU A 82 0.64 -6.83 -10.57
CA GLU A 82 0.46 -5.38 -10.60
C GLU A 82 -0.12 -4.82 -9.29
N ALA A 83 -0.45 -5.67 -8.31
CA ALA A 83 -0.96 -5.20 -7.02
C ALA A 83 0.18 -4.57 -6.20
N ASP A 84 -0.01 -3.38 -5.64
CA ASP A 84 1.01 -2.76 -4.79
C ASP A 84 1.04 -3.41 -3.41
N ILE A 85 -0.16 -3.65 -2.86
CA ILE A 85 -0.36 -4.24 -1.55
C ILE A 85 -1.40 -5.34 -1.67
N VAL A 86 -1.13 -6.50 -1.08
CA VAL A 86 -2.10 -7.58 -0.96
C VAL A 86 -2.29 -7.96 0.49
N TYR A 87 -3.49 -7.79 1.02
CA TYR A 87 -3.88 -8.34 2.32
C TYR A 87 -4.41 -9.76 2.16
N GLU A 88 -3.92 -10.72 2.92
CA GLU A 88 -4.43 -12.08 3.01
C GLU A 88 -5.04 -12.34 4.39
N ILE A 89 -6.31 -12.75 4.42
CA ILE A 89 -7.09 -12.85 5.67
C ILE A 89 -8.07 -14.01 5.57
N LEU A 90 -8.31 -14.68 6.70
CA LEU A 90 -9.36 -15.70 6.83
C LEU A 90 -10.73 -15.14 6.49
N ALA A 91 -11.42 -15.76 5.53
CA ALA A 91 -12.79 -15.40 5.16
C ALA A 91 -13.82 -16.28 5.88
N GLU A 92 -14.29 -17.34 5.23
CA GLU A 92 -15.13 -18.39 5.83
C GLU A 92 -14.34 -19.67 5.97
N TYR A 93 -14.62 -20.40 7.05
CA TYR A 93 -14.03 -21.71 7.34
C TYR A 93 -12.49 -21.65 7.28
N GLU A 94 -11.92 -22.38 6.33
CA GLU A 94 -10.50 -22.72 6.19
C GLU A 94 -9.83 -21.96 5.03
N VAL A 95 -10.52 -21.00 4.41
CA VAL A 95 -10.04 -20.37 3.17
C VAL A 95 -9.79 -18.88 3.42
N THR A 96 -8.61 -18.42 3.02
CA THR A 96 -8.29 -16.99 2.98
C THR A 96 -8.87 -16.33 1.73
N ARG A 97 -8.97 -15.00 1.74
CA ARG A 97 -9.17 -14.19 0.54
C ARG A 97 -8.15 -13.07 0.54
N PHE A 98 -7.98 -12.49 -0.64
CA PHE A 98 -7.10 -11.35 -0.83
C PHE A 98 -7.90 -10.05 -0.94
N VAL A 99 -7.37 -8.97 -0.37
CA VAL A 99 -7.68 -7.60 -0.78
C VAL A 99 -6.45 -7.11 -1.53
N ALA A 100 -6.52 -7.07 -2.87
CA ALA A 100 -5.45 -6.54 -3.70
C ALA A 100 -5.71 -5.07 -3.98
N LEU A 101 -4.71 -4.23 -3.71
CA LEU A 101 -4.74 -2.78 -3.94
C LEU A 101 -3.85 -2.43 -5.13
N TYR A 102 -4.39 -1.64 -6.05
CA TYR A 102 -3.74 -1.21 -7.28
C TYR A 102 -3.74 0.31 -7.32
N GLN A 103 -2.56 0.92 -7.33
CA GLN A 103 -2.38 2.36 -7.43
C GLN A 103 -1.30 2.70 -8.47
N SER A 104 -0.16 1.98 -8.42
CA SER A 104 0.93 2.21 -9.37
C SER A 104 0.52 1.85 -10.80
N GLU A 105 -0.04 0.66 -10.97
CA GLU A 105 -0.44 0.09 -12.25
C GLU A 105 -1.75 -0.69 -12.10
N LEU A 106 -2.46 -0.86 -13.21
CA LEU A 106 -3.64 -1.72 -13.28
C LEU A 106 -3.36 -2.91 -14.22
N PRO A 107 -3.72 -4.14 -13.83
CA PRO A 107 -3.54 -5.31 -14.70
C PRO A 107 -4.52 -5.27 -15.87
N GLU A 108 -4.38 -6.17 -16.84
CA GLU A 108 -5.39 -6.32 -17.91
C GLU A 108 -6.72 -6.88 -17.37
N ARG A 109 -6.64 -7.79 -16.39
CA ARG A 109 -7.78 -8.52 -15.85
C ARG A 109 -7.57 -8.89 -14.38
N ILE A 110 -8.59 -8.66 -13.56
CA ILE A 110 -8.55 -8.92 -12.11
C ILE A 110 -9.49 -10.08 -11.76
N GLY A 111 -9.00 -11.06 -10.99
CA GLY A 111 -9.86 -12.05 -10.33
C GLY A 111 -9.23 -13.43 -10.07
N PRO A 112 -10.04 -14.44 -9.69
CA PRO A 112 -11.49 -14.38 -9.60
C PRO A 112 -12.00 -13.46 -8.49
N ILE A 113 -12.96 -12.58 -8.79
CA ILE A 113 -13.55 -11.66 -7.82
C ILE A 113 -14.51 -12.41 -6.89
N ARG A 114 -14.48 -12.04 -5.61
CA ARG A 114 -15.27 -12.66 -4.54
C ARG A 114 -15.95 -11.66 -3.62
N SER A 115 -16.66 -12.23 -2.66
CA SER A 115 -17.61 -11.50 -1.84
C SER A 115 -16.94 -10.70 -0.72
N ALA A 116 -17.42 -9.47 -0.52
CA ALA A 116 -16.97 -8.55 0.51
C ALA A 116 -17.33 -9.01 1.92
N ARG A 117 -16.50 -8.64 2.90
CA ARG A 117 -16.71 -8.79 4.35
C ARG A 117 -16.38 -7.47 5.03
N PRO A 118 -16.92 -7.18 6.23
CA PRO A 118 -16.72 -5.88 6.88
C PRO A 118 -15.25 -5.46 6.96
N TYR A 119 -14.39 -6.33 7.47
CA TYR A 119 -12.94 -6.07 7.57
C TYR A 119 -12.24 -5.93 6.21
N PHE A 120 -12.78 -6.49 5.12
CA PHE A 120 -12.25 -6.20 3.78
C PHE A 120 -12.65 -4.80 3.29
N VAL A 121 -13.87 -4.36 3.63
CA VAL A 121 -14.35 -3.00 3.34
C VAL A 121 -13.53 -1.99 4.13
N GLU A 122 -13.29 -2.24 5.42
CA GLU A 122 -12.45 -1.37 6.28
C GLU A 122 -11.03 -1.20 5.72
N LEU A 123 -10.39 -2.27 5.24
CA LEU A 123 -9.07 -2.19 4.64
C LEU A 123 -9.07 -1.43 3.31
N ALA A 124 -10.11 -1.61 2.50
CA ALA A 124 -10.26 -0.87 1.25
C ALA A 124 -10.51 0.63 1.50
N ASP A 125 -11.30 0.96 2.54
CA ASP A 125 -11.65 2.32 2.93
C ASP A 125 -10.46 3.08 3.50
N GLY A 126 -9.53 2.40 4.18
CA GLY A 126 -8.28 3.00 4.67
C GLY A 126 -7.37 3.60 3.58
N TYR A 127 -7.64 3.27 2.31
CA TYR A 127 -6.97 3.84 1.13
C TYR A 127 -7.92 4.66 0.26
N ASP A 128 -9.16 4.90 0.72
CA ASP A 128 -10.22 5.57 -0.01
C ASP A 128 -10.38 5.00 -1.45
N SER A 129 -10.28 3.67 -1.52
CA SER A 129 -10.22 2.97 -2.79
C SER A 129 -11.61 2.83 -3.43
N LEU A 130 -11.64 2.58 -4.74
CA LEU A 130 -12.83 2.02 -5.37
C LEU A 130 -12.83 0.50 -5.20
N LEU A 131 -13.81 -0.05 -4.50
CA LEU A 131 -13.86 -1.46 -4.15
C LEU A 131 -14.60 -2.34 -5.17
N VAL A 132 -13.88 -3.32 -5.72
CA VAL A 132 -14.38 -4.31 -6.67
C VAL A 132 -14.70 -5.63 -5.97
N VAL A 133 -15.97 -6.02 -5.97
CA VAL A 133 -16.49 -7.20 -5.27
C VAL A 133 -17.46 -8.00 -6.13
N HIS A 134 -17.74 -9.25 -5.74
CA HIS A 134 -18.83 -10.04 -6.32
C HIS A 134 -19.59 -10.72 -5.19
N GLY A 135 -20.65 -10.04 -4.77
CA GLY A 135 -21.44 -10.37 -3.58
C GLY A 135 -20.85 -9.83 -2.27
N TRP A 136 -21.53 -10.10 -1.18
CA TRP A 136 -21.21 -9.56 0.15
C TRP A 136 -21.82 -10.43 1.26
N SER A 137 -21.36 -10.26 2.50
CA SER A 137 -22.11 -10.67 3.68
C SER A 137 -23.18 -9.61 4.02
N PRO A 138 -24.20 -9.94 4.83
CA PRO A 138 -25.20 -8.95 5.26
C PRO A 138 -24.61 -7.68 5.87
N ASP A 139 -23.57 -7.79 6.69
CA ASP A 139 -22.96 -6.61 7.33
C ASP A 139 -22.16 -5.77 6.32
N ALA A 140 -21.49 -6.42 5.36
CA ALA A 140 -20.80 -5.72 4.28
C ALA A 140 -21.79 -5.05 3.31
N GLU A 141 -22.95 -5.65 3.06
CA GLU A 141 -24.04 -5.01 2.29
C GLU A 141 -24.47 -3.70 2.94
N ILE A 142 -24.64 -3.69 4.27
CA ILE A 142 -25.03 -2.49 5.01
C ILE A 142 -23.97 -1.40 4.84
N MET A 143 -22.69 -1.71 5.02
CA MET A 143 -21.60 -0.73 4.85
C MET A 143 -21.59 -0.13 3.44
N LEU A 144 -21.63 -0.99 2.41
CA LEU A 144 -21.58 -0.56 1.01
C LEU A 144 -22.81 0.25 0.62
N THR A 145 -24.00 -0.15 1.07
CA THR A 145 -25.25 0.56 0.74
C THR A 145 -25.46 1.84 1.55
N ASN A 146 -24.77 2.00 2.68
CA ASN A 146 -24.70 3.26 3.42
C ASN A 146 -23.75 4.29 2.78
N GLY A 147 -22.94 3.87 1.81
CA GLY A 147 -21.97 4.73 1.14
C GLY A 147 -20.67 4.88 1.91
N ASP A 148 -20.29 3.89 2.72
CA ASP A 148 -19.02 3.90 3.45
C ASP A 148 -17.82 3.91 2.48
N ILE A 149 -17.96 3.30 1.29
CA ILE A 149 -16.96 3.32 0.22
C ILE A 149 -17.63 3.22 -1.16
N ASP A 150 -17.00 3.79 -2.18
CA ASP A 150 -17.40 3.58 -3.57
C ASP A 150 -17.12 2.13 -3.99
N TYR A 151 -18.03 1.51 -4.73
CA TYR A 151 -17.85 0.11 -5.11
C TYR A 151 -18.48 -0.28 -6.45
N LEU A 152 -17.92 -1.33 -7.05
CA LEU A 152 -18.51 -2.09 -8.15
C LEU A 152 -18.78 -3.51 -7.69
N ASN A 153 -20.04 -3.91 -7.75
CA ASN A 153 -20.44 -5.26 -7.38
C ASN A 153 -20.89 -6.08 -8.59
N GLY A 154 -20.18 -7.17 -8.85
CA GLY A 154 -20.51 -8.14 -9.87
C GLY A 154 -21.92 -8.72 -9.77
N LEU A 155 -22.62 -8.66 -8.62
CA LEU A 155 -24.04 -9.02 -8.54
C LEU A 155 -24.93 -8.20 -9.49
N PHE A 156 -24.58 -6.93 -9.73
CA PHE A 156 -25.37 -6.02 -10.57
C PHE A 156 -24.85 -5.95 -12.00
N TYR A 157 -23.63 -6.43 -12.23
CA TYR A 157 -22.91 -6.32 -13.50
C TYR A 157 -22.43 -7.69 -14.04
N ASP A 158 -23.01 -8.81 -13.56
CA ASP A 158 -22.64 -10.16 -14.01
C ASP A 158 -23.06 -10.38 -15.46
N GLY A 159 -22.09 -10.75 -16.31
CA GLY A 159 -22.31 -10.89 -17.75
C GLY A 159 -22.27 -9.56 -18.52
N THR A 160 -22.04 -8.43 -17.85
CA THR A 160 -21.78 -7.13 -18.49
C THR A 160 -20.34 -6.68 -18.23
N LEU A 161 -20.08 -5.94 -17.15
CA LEU A 161 -18.73 -5.51 -16.79
C LEU A 161 -17.91 -6.70 -16.30
N PHE A 162 -18.53 -7.58 -15.50
CA PHE A 162 -17.90 -8.78 -14.98
C PHE A 162 -18.16 -9.95 -15.92
N GLN A 163 -17.10 -10.69 -16.23
CA GLN A 163 -17.15 -11.81 -17.15
C GLN A 163 -16.96 -13.13 -16.42
N ARG A 164 -17.60 -14.18 -16.95
CA ARG A 164 -17.47 -15.55 -16.45
C ARG A 164 -16.49 -16.32 -17.31
N SER A 165 -15.34 -16.70 -16.75
CA SER A 165 -14.42 -17.61 -17.42
C SER A 165 -15.06 -18.98 -17.61
N THR A 166 -14.82 -19.58 -18.77
CA THR A 166 -15.22 -20.96 -19.10
C THR A 166 -14.25 -22.01 -18.54
N ASP A 167 -13.05 -21.59 -18.13
CA ASP A 167 -11.99 -22.49 -17.65
C ASP A 167 -12.27 -22.97 -16.22
N ARG A 168 -13.14 -22.26 -15.50
CA ARG A 168 -13.48 -22.52 -14.10
C ARG A 168 -14.99 -22.59 -13.90
N LYS A 169 -15.40 -23.34 -12.87
CA LYS A 169 -16.81 -23.40 -12.47
C LYS A 169 -17.16 -22.27 -11.51
N ALA A 170 -18.41 -21.82 -11.58
CA ALA A 170 -18.94 -20.93 -10.58
C ALA A 170 -18.83 -21.58 -9.17
N PRO A 171 -18.49 -20.80 -8.14
CA PRO A 171 -18.34 -19.35 -8.14
C PRO A 171 -16.85 -18.89 -8.19
N HIS A 172 -15.96 -19.69 -8.82
CA HIS A 172 -14.51 -19.42 -8.90
C HIS A 172 -14.10 -18.83 -10.26
N ASN A 173 -15.04 -18.25 -11.00
CA ASN A 173 -14.85 -17.90 -12.41
C ASN A 173 -15.29 -16.48 -12.78
N SER A 174 -15.55 -15.58 -11.83
CA SER A 174 -15.89 -14.18 -12.14
C SER A 174 -14.64 -13.33 -12.22
N TYR A 175 -14.48 -12.56 -13.29
CA TYR A 175 -13.34 -11.67 -13.51
C TYR A 175 -13.82 -10.29 -13.96
N LEU A 176 -13.03 -9.26 -13.67
CA LEU A 176 -13.22 -7.92 -14.19
C LEU A 176 -12.07 -7.58 -15.16
N PRO A 177 -12.32 -7.53 -16.48
CA PRO A 177 -11.41 -6.87 -17.41
C PRO A 177 -11.30 -5.38 -17.07
N VAL A 178 -10.09 -4.83 -16.98
CA VAL A 178 -9.88 -3.43 -16.57
C VAL A 178 -10.42 -2.45 -17.60
N GLU A 179 -10.51 -2.81 -18.88
CA GLU A 179 -11.23 -2.01 -19.88
C GLU A 179 -12.72 -1.77 -19.52
N ASN A 180 -13.33 -2.66 -18.73
CA ASN A 180 -14.71 -2.51 -18.26
C ASN A 180 -14.80 -1.80 -16.90
N LEU A 181 -13.71 -1.72 -16.14
CA LEU A 181 -13.65 -0.95 -14.89
C LEU A 181 -13.99 0.51 -15.16
N TYR A 182 -13.40 1.12 -16.19
CA TYR A 182 -13.66 2.52 -16.57
C TYR A 182 -15.14 2.79 -16.87
N LYS A 183 -15.83 1.86 -17.52
CA LYS A 183 -17.28 1.97 -17.77
C LYS A 183 -18.07 1.90 -16.45
N GLY A 184 -17.67 1.02 -15.54
CA GLY A 184 -18.29 0.92 -14.22
C GLY A 184 -18.12 2.19 -13.41
N ILE A 185 -16.94 2.81 -13.45
CA ILE A 185 -16.64 4.09 -12.81
C ILE A 185 -17.53 5.20 -13.36
N GLU A 186 -17.67 5.28 -14.68
CA GLU A 186 -18.59 6.23 -15.33
C GLU A 186 -20.04 5.99 -14.88
N ASP A 187 -20.47 4.72 -14.82
CA ASP A 187 -21.83 4.34 -14.42
C ASP A 187 -22.18 4.75 -12.99
N ILE A 188 -21.22 4.64 -12.05
CA ILE A 188 -21.41 5.06 -10.64
C ILE A 188 -21.01 6.52 -10.38
N ASN A 189 -20.46 7.21 -11.39
CA ASN A 189 -20.09 8.63 -11.37
C ASN A 189 -19.13 9.00 -10.21
N VAL A 190 -18.00 8.30 -10.13
CA VAL A 190 -16.94 8.53 -9.13
C VAL A 190 -15.63 9.01 -9.77
N GLU A 191 -14.79 9.68 -8.99
CA GLU A 191 -13.50 10.21 -9.46
C GLU A 191 -12.41 9.12 -9.52
N LEU A 192 -11.58 9.20 -10.57
CA LEU A 192 -10.44 8.32 -10.80
C LEU A 192 -9.12 8.88 -10.30
N ASN A 193 -9.05 10.19 -10.09
CA ASN A 193 -7.85 10.84 -9.60
C ASN A 193 -8.07 11.22 -8.14
N LYS A 194 -7.20 10.74 -7.27
CA LYS A 194 -7.24 11.04 -5.84
C LYS A 194 -5.83 10.99 -5.28
N HIS A 195 -5.47 12.00 -4.50
CA HIS A 195 -4.19 11.98 -3.82
C HIS A 195 -4.13 10.80 -2.83
N VAL A 196 -3.05 10.03 -2.90
CA VAL A 196 -2.77 8.92 -1.99
C VAL A 196 -1.52 9.28 -1.19
N GLU A 197 -1.67 9.37 0.13
CA GLU A 197 -0.55 9.64 1.03
C GLU A 197 0.47 8.48 0.96
N PRO A 198 1.74 8.73 0.59
CA PRO A 198 2.74 7.69 0.47
C PRO A 198 2.92 6.89 1.76
N LEU A 199 3.23 5.59 1.63
CA LEU A 199 3.77 4.81 2.74
C LEU A 199 5.21 5.26 3.05
N ASN A 200 5.69 4.87 4.23
CA ASN A 200 7.08 5.09 4.61
C ASN A 200 7.97 4.03 3.96
N PHE A 201 9.00 4.46 3.23
CA PHE A 201 9.95 3.57 2.56
C PHE A 201 11.39 3.85 2.97
N LEU A 202 12.21 2.80 2.91
CA LEU A 202 13.66 2.91 3.04
C LEU A 202 14.23 3.76 1.90
N ALA A 203 15.12 4.70 2.24
CA ALA A 203 15.78 5.55 1.26
C ALA A 203 16.68 4.72 0.32
N ASP A 204 17.56 3.88 0.89
CA ASP A 204 18.42 2.95 0.15
C ASP A 204 18.72 1.68 0.96
N ILE A 205 18.58 0.52 0.30
CA ILE A 205 18.76 -0.78 0.96
C ILE A 205 20.21 -1.22 1.04
N GLU A 206 21.07 -0.74 0.14
CA GLU A 206 22.47 -1.17 0.08
C GLU A 206 23.30 -0.62 1.25
N GLU A 207 22.81 0.45 1.89
CA GLU A 207 23.47 1.10 3.02
C GLU A 207 22.76 0.86 4.36
N THR A 208 21.55 0.30 4.35
CA THR A 208 20.77 0.10 5.58
C THR A 208 20.96 -1.33 6.12
N SER A 209 21.76 -1.48 7.18
CA SER A 209 21.78 -2.73 7.95
C SER A 209 20.49 -2.88 8.75
N ILE A 210 19.71 -3.91 8.46
CA ILE A 210 18.47 -4.22 9.17
C ILE A 210 18.78 -5.22 10.29
N GLU A 211 18.53 -4.85 11.54
CA GLU A 211 18.67 -5.76 12.68
C GLU A 211 17.44 -6.65 12.81
N GLY A 212 17.63 -7.97 12.87
CA GLY A 212 16.57 -8.94 13.06
C GLY A 212 17.07 -10.38 13.06
N GLU A 213 16.13 -11.32 13.02
CA GLU A 213 16.39 -12.75 12.89
C GLU A 213 16.47 -13.14 11.40
N GLU A 214 17.24 -14.16 11.05
CA GLU A 214 17.28 -14.67 9.67
C GLU A 214 15.89 -15.21 9.28
N ALA A 215 15.44 -14.92 8.06
CA ALA A 215 14.12 -15.29 7.57
C ALA A 215 14.16 -15.64 6.07
N LEU A 216 14.81 -16.76 5.75
CA LEU A 216 14.98 -17.25 4.37
C LEU A 216 13.82 -18.13 3.91
N ASP A 217 13.26 -18.95 4.81
CA ASP A 217 12.09 -19.78 4.57
C ASP A 217 11.04 -19.49 5.66
N ILE A 218 9.94 -18.86 5.29
CA ILE A 218 8.88 -18.46 6.22
C ILE A 218 7.67 -19.35 6.00
N THR A 219 7.06 -19.80 7.08
CA THR A 219 5.76 -20.48 7.07
C THR A 219 4.76 -19.66 7.87
N VAL A 220 3.59 -19.40 7.29
CA VAL A 220 2.45 -18.76 7.95
C VAL A 220 1.30 -19.75 7.96
N ASN A 221 0.89 -20.15 9.16
CA ASN A 221 -0.17 -21.09 9.41
C ASN A 221 -1.45 -20.37 9.85
N TYR A 222 -2.53 -20.53 9.09
CA TYR A 222 -3.84 -20.02 9.47
C TYR A 222 -4.63 -21.12 10.21
N LEU A 223 -4.42 -21.23 11.52
CA LEU A 223 -5.13 -22.15 12.44
C LEU A 223 -5.01 -23.65 12.13
N GLY A 224 -3.96 -24.08 11.43
CA GLY A 224 -3.79 -25.48 11.02
C GLY A 224 -4.56 -25.84 9.75
N LEU A 225 -5.24 -24.88 9.13
CA LEU A 225 -6.21 -25.13 8.07
C LEU A 225 -5.69 -24.68 6.69
N HIS A 226 -4.76 -23.73 6.69
CA HIS A 226 -4.22 -23.14 5.47
C HIS A 226 -2.78 -22.68 5.70
N ASP A 227 -1.84 -23.25 4.95
CA ASP A 227 -0.41 -22.95 5.06
C ASP A 227 0.08 -22.15 3.85
N VAL A 228 0.74 -21.03 4.12
CA VAL A 228 1.40 -20.21 3.12
C VAL A 228 2.89 -20.20 3.42
N PHE A 229 3.71 -20.37 2.39
CA PHE A 229 5.16 -20.37 2.52
C PHE A 229 5.76 -19.23 1.71
N TYR A 230 6.86 -18.67 2.19
CA TYR A 230 7.65 -17.70 1.46
C TYR A 230 9.10 -18.13 1.46
N ARG A 231 9.76 -18.07 0.30
CA ARG A 231 11.18 -18.37 0.18
C ARG A 231 11.92 -17.18 -0.39
N TYR A 232 12.95 -16.73 0.32
CA TYR A 232 13.83 -15.67 -0.13
C TYR A 232 14.77 -16.18 -1.23
N ASP A 233 14.89 -15.42 -2.30
CA ASP A 233 15.93 -15.59 -3.31
C ASP A 233 16.98 -14.51 -3.13
N GLU A 234 18.20 -14.90 -2.76
CA GLU A 234 19.29 -13.96 -2.48
C GLU A 234 19.77 -13.20 -3.72
N LEU A 235 19.56 -13.77 -4.92
CA LEU A 235 19.97 -13.16 -6.18
C LEU A 235 19.07 -11.98 -6.55
N SER A 236 17.75 -12.20 -6.59
CA SER A 236 16.77 -11.14 -6.82
C SER A 236 16.53 -10.26 -5.59
N ARG A 237 16.91 -10.74 -4.40
CA ARG A 237 16.62 -10.12 -3.08
C ARG A 237 15.11 -9.96 -2.84
N LYS A 238 14.31 -10.94 -3.28
CA LYS A 238 12.85 -10.97 -3.15
C LYS A 238 12.35 -12.30 -2.58
N TYR A 239 11.11 -12.32 -2.14
CA TYR A 239 10.44 -13.53 -1.67
C TYR A 239 9.48 -14.09 -2.72
N HIS A 240 9.55 -15.39 -2.98
CA HIS A 240 8.53 -16.11 -3.72
C HIS A 240 7.48 -16.68 -2.76
N ARG A 241 6.20 -16.49 -3.08
CA ARG A 241 5.07 -17.02 -2.30
C ARG A 241 4.64 -18.38 -2.81
N PHE A 242 4.30 -19.31 -1.91
CA PHE A 242 3.78 -20.63 -2.22
C PHE A 242 2.54 -20.93 -1.39
N ASN A 243 1.60 -21.64 -1.99
CA ASN A 243 0.41 -22.15 -1.34
C ASN A 243 -0.03 -23.44 -2.04
N ASP A 244 0.40 -24.57 -1.47
CA ASP A 244 0.54 -25.90 -2.11
C ASP A 244 1.57 -25.93 -3.26
N GLU A 245 1.48 -24.98 -4.18
CA GLU A 245 2.38 -24.76 -5.32
C GLU A 245 2.89 -23.31 -5.33
N GLN A 246 3.86 -22.99 -6.21
CA GLN A 246 4.32 -21.61 -6.35
C GLN A 246 3.19 -20.71 -6.82
N THR A 247 3.02 -19.57 -6.17
CA THR A 247 2.03 -18.57 -6.57
C THR A 247 2.54 -17.88 -7.82
N VAL A 248 1.76 -17.96 -8.89
CA VAL A 248 2.03 -17.30 -10.16
C VAL A 248 0.80 -16.48 -10.55
N ASP A 249 0.97 -15.52 -11.45
CA ASP A 249 -0.17 -14.91 -12.14
C ASP A 249 -0.67 -15.81 -13.27
N TYR A 250 -1.99 -15.93 -13.41
CA TYR A 250 -2.60 -16.77 -14.44
C TYR A 250 -2.42 -16.22 -15.85
N GLU A 251 -2.39 -14.90 -16.04
CA GLU A 251 -2.30 -14.30 -17.38
C GLU A 251 -0.89 -14.42 -17.95
N THR A 252 0.13 -14.19 -17.13
CA THR A 252 1.54 -14.17 -17.57
C THR A 252 2.28 -15.48 -17.29
N GLY A 253 1.86 -16.23 -16.26
CA GLY A 253 2.58 -17.40 -15.74
C GLY A 253 3.82 -17.03 -14.91
N GLU A 254 4.06 -15.74 -14.67
CA GLU A 254 5.21 -15.28 -13.89
C GLU A 254 4.97 -15.47 -12.38
N ALA A 255 6.05 -15.75 -11.66
CA ALA A 255 5.99 -15.93 -10.22
C ALA A 255 5.73 -14.61 -9.50
N ILE A 256 4.91 -14.64 -8.46
CA ILE A 256 4.77 -13.51 -7.54
C ILE A 256 6.07 -13.36 -6.75
N GLU A 257 6.67 -12.18 -6.82
CA GLU A 257 7.90 -11.81 -6.11
C GLU A 257 7.64 -10.61 -5.20
N LEU A 258 7.98 -10.74 -3.92
CA LEU A 258 7.62 -9.76 -2.89
C LEU A 258 8.86 -9.10 -2.31
N ASP A 259 8.76 -7.80 -2.10
CA ASP A 259 9.79 -7.01 -1.42
C ASP A 259 9.57 -7.01 0.09
N ASN A 260 8.30 -7.05 0.52
CA ASN A 260 7.90 -7.04 1.92
C ASN A 260 6.86 -8.12 2.22
N ILE A 261 7.01 -8.78 3.37
CA ILE A 261 6.00 -9.60 4.00
C ILE A 261 5.74 -9.01 5.39
N PHE A 262 4.49 -8.67 5.68
CA PHE A 262 4.11 -8.14 6.99
C PHE A 262 3.04 -9.04 7.62
N ILE A 263 3.37 -9.70 8.72
CA ILE A 263 2.47 -10.65 9.37
C ILE A 263 1.92 -10.01 10.63
N VAL A 264 0.61 -9.93 10.73
CA VAL A 264 -0.13 -9.13 11.71
C VAL A 264 -1.04 -10.05 12.52
N ALA A 265 -0.91 -10.06 13.84
CA ALA A 265 -1.82 -10.78 14.72
C ALA A 265 -2.98 -9.88 15.14
N ALA A 266 -4.20 -10.26 14.75
CA ALA A 266 -5.43 -9.52 15.06
C ALA A 266 -6.49 -10.43 15.70
N ASP A 267 -7.33 -9.88 16.57
CA ASP A 267 -8.40 -10.64 17.20
C ASP A 267 -9.43 -11.11 16.17
N HIS A 268 -9.69 -12.41 16.14
CA HIS A 268 -10.70 -13.03 15.28
C HIS A 268 -11.82 -13.64 16.12
N ARG A 269 -13.08 -13.41 15.73
CA ARG A 269 -14.25 -14.00 16.38
C ARG A 269 -15.20 -14.62 15.36
N VAL A 270 -15.52 -15.90 15.52
CA VAL A 270 -16.55 -16.57 14.70
C VAL A 270 -17.93 -16.10 15.16
N LEU A 271 -18.76 -15.67 14.22
CA LEU A 271 -20.06 -15.06 14.47
C LEU A 271 -21.21 -16.07 14.40
N ASP A 272 -21.05 -17.16 13.65
CA ASP A 272 -22.10 -18.17 13.45
C ASP A 272 -21.58 -19.50 12.86
N ASP A 273 -22.51 -20.44 12.69
CA ASP A 273 -22.29 -21.77 12.12
C ASP A 273 -21.92 -21.77 10.61
N SER A 274 -22.09 -20.64 9.92
CA SER A 274 -21.61 -20.47 8.54
C SER A 274 -20.13 -20.10 8.50
N GLY A 275 -19.48 -19.97 9.66
CA GLY A 275 -18.06 -19.65 9.77
C GLY A 275 -17.74 -18.19 9.42
N ARG A 276 -18.73 -17.29 9.44
CA ARG A 276 -18.50 -15.85 9.28
C ARG A 276 -17.67 -15.35 10.47
N ARG A 277 -16.79 -14.37 10.21
CA ARG A 277 -15.84 -13.86 11.19
C ARG A 277 -15.92 -12.35 11.30
N GLU A 278 -15.64 -11.87 12.50
CA GLU A 278 -15.22 -10.50 12.79
C GLU A 278 -13.70 -10.52 13.00
N VAL A 279 -13.01 -9.51 12.46
CA VAL A 279 -11.57 -9.32 12.59
C VAL A 279 -11.36 -7.92 13.13
N ASN A 280 -10.72 -7.78 14.29
CA ASN A 280 -10.46 -6.47 14.88
C ASN A 280 -9.22 -5.84 14.25
N LEU A 281 -9.44 -4.87 13.37
CA LEU A 281 -8.39 -4.14 12.68
C LEU A 281 -8.00 -2.83 13.37
N THR A 282 -8.47 -2.55 14.59
CA THR A 282 -8.30 -1.23 15.23
C THR A 282 -7.45 -1.25 16.50
N SER A 283 -7.44 -2.36 17.23
CA SER A 283 -6.76 -2.44 18.54
C SER A 283 -5.23 -2.39 18.46
N GLY A 284 -4.64 -2.64 17.29
CA GLY A 284 -3.22 -2.95 17.18
C GLY A 284 -2.88 -4.32 17.76
N GLY A 285 -1.58 -4.66 17.77
CA GLY A 285 -1.11 -5.92 18.32
C GLY A 285 0.30 -6.27 17.87
N ASP A 286 0.71 -7.50 18.12
CA ASP A 286 2.01 -8.01 17.70
C ASP A 286 2.05 -8.23 16.18
N ALA A 287 3.23 -8.00 15.58
CA ALA A 287 3.48 -8.25 14.18
C ALA A 287 4.94 -8.64 13.91
N VAL A 288 5.21 -9.14 12.70
CA VAL A 288 6.57 -9.35 12.18
C VAL A 288 6.65 -8.70 10.81
N LEU A 289 7.59 -7.78 10.65
CA LEU A 289 7.96 -7.21 9.36
C LEU A 289 9.16 -7.98 8.81
N ILE A 290 9.04 -8.45 7.58
CA ILE A 290 10.07 -9.28 6.93
C ILE A 290 10.39 -8.70 5.56
N HIS A 291 11.66 -8.42 5.33
CA HIS A 291 12.21 -8.06 4.03
C HIS A 291 13.72 -8.31 4.03
N SER A 292 14.34 -8.36 2.84
CA SER A 292 15.80 -8.52 2.71
C SER A 292 16.39 -9.76 3.41
N GLY A 293 15.63 -10.85 3.57
CA GLY A 293 16.09 -12.05 4.28
C GLY A 293 16.05 -11.96 5.81
N VAL A 294 15.45 -10.90 6.37
CA VAL A 294 15.48 -10.59 7.81
C VAL A 294 14.07 -10.36 8.35
N ALA A 295 13.75 -10.97 9.48
CA ALA A 295 12.51 -10.77 10.24
C ALA A 295 12.74 -9.85 11.45
N GLN A 296 11.89 -8.84 11.59
CA GLN A 296 11.85 -7.92 12.72
C GLN A 296 10.54 -8.09 13.48
N LYS A 297 10.63 -8.45 14.76
CA LYS A 297 9.49 -8.38 15.68
C LYS A 297 9.12 -6.92 15.92
N VAL A 298 7.85 -6.59 15.68
CA VAL A 298 7.30 -5.24 15.70
C VAL A 298 5.89 -5.27 16.30
N GLU A 299 5.32 -4.10 16.52
CA GLU A 299 3.89 -3.95 16.75
C GLU A 299 3.24 -3.49 15.44
N TRP A 300 1.93 -3.68 15.30
CA TRP A 300 1.15 -3.01 14.27
C TRP A 300 0.16 -2.03 14.89
N ARG A 301 -0.10 -0.94 14.17
CA ARG A 301 -1.16 0.02 14.50
C ARG A 301 -2.04 0.26 13.28
N ASN A 302 -3.28 0.62 13.53
CA ASN A 302 -4.17 1.14 12.51
C ASN A 302 -4.12 2.66 12.54
N GLU A 303 -3.66 3.26 11.44
CA GLU A 303 -3.72 4.70 11.23
C GLU A 303 -4.62 5.01 10.06
N GLN A 304 -5.79 5.59 10.34
CA GLN A 304 -6.77 5.97 9.32
C GLN A 304 -7.14 4.80 8.38
N GLY A 305 -7.28 3.59 8.92
CA GLY A 305 -7.60 2.38 8.17
C GLY A 305 -6.38 1.64 7.61
N ARG A 306 -5.17 2.19 7.71
CA ARG A 306 -3.93 1.58 7.22
C ARG A 306 -3.21 0.82 8.33
N ILE A 307 -2.84 -0.43 8.07
CA ILE A 307 -2.10 -1.29 9.00
C ILE A 307 -0.60 -1.08 8.82
N LEU A 308 0.06 -0.45 9.81
CA LEU A 308 1.45 0.02 9.71
C LEU A 308 2.34 -0.60 10.80
N PRO A 309 3.61 -0.94 10.50
CA PRO A 309 4.55 -1.49 11.46
C PRO A 309 5.15 -0.40 12.36
N TYR A 310 5.30 -0.74 13.64
CA TYR A 310 5.82 0.14 14.69
C TYR A 310 6.88 -0.58 15.53
N LYS A 311 7.94 0.12 15.91
CA LYS A 311 8.93 -0.38 16.87
C LYS A 311 9.36 0.78 17.75
N ASP A 312 9.35 0.54 19.07
CA ASP A 312 9.74 1.54 20.08
C ASP A 312 9.00 2.90 19.95
N GLY A 313 7.77 2.87 19.43
CA GLY A 313 6.92 4.05 19.25
C GLY A 313 7.04 4.75 17.89
N GLU A 314 8.02 4.37 17.07
CA GLU A 314 8.26 4.95 15.74
C GLU A 314 7.73 4.02 14.64
N ILE A 315 7.23 4.62 13.56
CA ILE A 315 6.81 3.87 12.37
C ILE A 315 8.02 3.29 11.65
N LEU A 316 7.96 2.02 11.24
CA LEU A 316 9.00 1.38 10.46
C LEU A 316 8.74 1.54 8.96
N PRO A 317 9.77 1.86 8.16
CA PRO A 317 9.63 1.91 6.72
C PRO A 317 9.57 0.50 6.11
N PHE A 318 8.86 0.36 5.00
CA PHE A 318 8.94 -0.79 4.12
C PHE A 318 10.15 -0.70 3.18
N LYS A 319 10.58 -1.83 2.62
CA LYS A 319 11.39 -1.86 1.40
C LYS A 319 10.54 -1.32 0.24
N LYS A 320 11.15 -0.57 -0.69
CA LYS A 320 10.48 -0.17 -1.94
C LYS A 320 10.06 -1.41 -2.74
N GLY A 321 8.81 -1.49 -3.16
CA GLY A 321 8.24 -2.57 -3.97
C GLY A 321 6.96 -3.18 -3.38
N GLN A 322 6.61 -4.38 -3.84
CA GLN A 322 5.33 -5.03 -3.53
C GLN A 322 5.28 -5.52 -2.07
N THR A 323 4.14 -5.33 -1.40
CA THR A 323 3.94 -5.71 0.01
C THR A 323 2.80 -6.72 0.19
N TRP A 324 3.08 -7.84 0.86
CA TRP A 324 2.07 -8.84 1.22
C TRP A 324 1.81 -8.85 2.72
N ILE A 325 0.57 -8.56 3.13
CA ILE A 325 0.17 -8.44 4.53
C ILE A 325 -0.68 -9.63 4.92
N ASN A 326 -0.16 -10.51 5.78
CA ASN A 326 -0.89 -11.66 6.30
C ASN A 326 -1.55 -11.28 7.62
N ILE A 327 -2.89 -11.29 7.71
CA ILE A 327 -3.60 -11.05 8.97
C ILE A 327 -4.03 -12.39 9.55
N ILE A 328 -3.36 -12.79 10.62
CA ILE A 328 -3.58 -14.05 11.33
C ILE A 328 -4.32 -13.82 12.65
N PRO A 329 -4.97 -14.85 13.22
CA PRO A 329 -5.54 -14.77 14.56
C PRO A 329 -4.49 -14.49 15.64
N SER A 330 -4.80 -13.58 16.56
CA SER A 330 -4.00 -13.27 17.76
C SER A 330 -3.91 -14.44 18.75
N THR A 331 -4.76 -15.46 18.59
CA THR A 331 -4.66 -16.73 19.31
C THR A 331 -4.66 -17.88 18.28
N PRO A 332 -3.59 -18.69 18.20
CA PRO A 332 -2.49 -18.74 19.16
C PRO A 332 -1.42 -17.63 18.99
N GLY A 333 -1.54 -16.78 17.96
CA GLY A 333 -0.65 -15.65 17.75
C GLY A 333 0.60 -16.02 16.94
N ILE A 334 1.54 -15.06 16.85
CA ILE A 334 2.70 -15.14 15.95
C ILE A 334 3.63 -16.29 16.29
N GLU A 335 3.99 -16.45 17.57
CA GLU A 335 4.99 -17.44 18.00
C GLU A 335 4.61 -18.89 17.66
N GLU A 336 3.32 -19.19 17.59
CA GLU A 336 2.82 -20.53 17.22
C GLU A 336 2.43 -20.64 15.74
N SER A 337 2.06 -19.52 15.10
CA SER A 337 1.52 -19.52 13.73
C SER A 337 2.57 -19.19 12.66
N VAL A 338 3.74 -18.66 13.05
CA VAL A 338 4.77 -18.19 12.12
C VAL A 338 6.11 -18.82 12.48
N ASN A 339 6.79 -19.38 11.48
CA ASN A 339 8.16 -19.87 11.61
C ASN A 339 9.02 -19.21 10.52
N TYR A 340 10.25 -18.82 10.84
CA TYR A 340 11.24 -18.30 9.91
C TYR A 340 12.66 -18.64 10.35
#